data_AF-A0A9P1EPM6-F1
#
_entry.id   AF-A0A9P1EPM6-F1
#
_cell.length_a   1.000
_cell.length_b   1.000
_cell.length_c   1.000
_cell.angle_alpha   90.00
_cell.angle_beta   90.00
_cell.angle_gamma   90.00
#
_symmetry.space_group_name_H-M   'P 1'
#
loop_
_entity.id
_entity.type
_entity.pdbx_description
1 polymer ?
#
loop_
_entity_poly.entity_id
_entity_poly.type
_entity_poly.pdbx_seq_one_letter_code
_entity_poly.pdbx_strand_id
1 'polypeptide(L)'
;MANDEDDAAGQPPAKIDHNSPYFLGPQDRPGDSITPVRLNGDNYDNWANAIRLALRARRKYVFVDGTITKPKPPCTEDDWITIHSMLVSWILNTISPDVKNTLSMYDNAQALWDDLRERFSVVDGPKLHQVKTDLARCTQAKGMSIGMYYAKLKILWDELNNHEPIIECQCGRCTCNVGKQHEKRRADERFHQFLMGLNAESFGPIRSQLLTQVPLPTLNRAYQNTVQEERVRGMTAGSETPDILGFAVKTDGRAYGRGTKIDKTGLVCSYCKYTGHDVNSCFELKGYPDWWGDRPRADTKTAGRGKGIPKGTGRDKSMAKAHAAVADTILPQEPAACDKTAGTPLPGFSPEQWQALITAFGNPQSSSGRMAGPSIEEADWNG
;
A
#
# COMPACT_ATOMS: atom_id res chain seq x y z
N MET A 1 -8.60 9.75 90.13
CA MET A 1 -7.35 10.12 89.44
C MET A 1 -6.43 8.93 89.45
N ALA A 2 -6.40 8.21 88.34
CA ALA A 2 -5.35 7.30 87.92
C ALA A 2 -5.56 7.25 86.39
N ASN A 3 -4.66 7.87 85.64
CA ASN A 3 -4.71 7.81 84.19
C ASN A 3 -3.85 6.63 83.79
N ASP A 4 -4.44 5.63 83.16
CA ASP A 4 -3.70 4.60 82.44
C ASP A 4 -3.23 5.23 81.12
N GLU A 5 -2.02 5.78 81.11
CA GLU A 5 -1.31 6.16 79.90
C GLU A 5 -0.69 4.89 79.30
N ASP A 6 -1.47 4.15 78.52
CA ASP A 6 -0.99 2.98 77.77
C ASP A 6 0.06 3.40 76.73
N ASP A 7 1.27 2.86 76.86
CA ASP A 7 2.39 3.02 75.94
C ASP A 7 2.03 2.55 74.52
N ALA A 8 1.70 3.49 73.63
CA ALA A 8 1.54 3.25 72.19
C ALA A 8 2.91 3.11 71.48
N ALA A 9 3.79 2.26 72.02
CA ALA A 9 5.14 2.07 71.54
C ALA A 9 5.22 1.15 70.30
N GLY A 10 5.42 1.75 69.13
CA GLY A 10 6.19 1.13 68.04
C GLY A 10 5.56 -0.07 67.32
N GLN A 11 4.39 0.10 66.70
CA GLN A 11 4.04 -0.78 65.57
C GLN A 11 5.04 -0.56 64.42
N PRO A 12 5.63 -1.62 63.83
CA PRO A 12 6.54 -1.48 62.70
C PRO A 12 5.80 -0.86 61.51
N PRO A 13 6.47 -0.05 60.66
CA PRO A 13 5.83 0.57 59.52
C PRO A 13 5.16 -0.49 58.64
N ALA A 14 3.89 -0.27 58.32
CA ALA A 14 3.08 -1.23 57.61
C ALA A 14 3.70 -1.53 56.24
N LYS A 15 4.12 -2.80 56.03
CA LYS A 15 4.89 -3.19 54.86
C LYS A 15 4.12 -2.87 53.58
N ILE A 16 4.73 -2.03 52.74
CA ILE A 16 4.22 -1.72 51.41
C ILE A 16 4.29 -2.99 50.55
N ASP A 17 3.14 -3.45 50.05
CA ASP A 17 3.05 -4.61 49.14
C ASP A 17 3.85 -4.34 47.85
N HIS A 18 4.52 -5.37 47.33
CA HIS A 18 5.26 -5.35 46.06
C HIS A 18 4.39 -4.94 44.86
N ASN A 19 3.07 -5.11 44.93
CA ASN A 19 2.16 -4.64 43.89
C ASN A 19 1.75 -3.17 44.02
N SER A 20 2.05 -2.53 45.16
CA SER A 20 1.74 -1.13 45.42
C SER A 20 2.48 -0.20 44.45
N PRO A 21 1.84 0.88 43.95
CA PRO A 21 2.55 1.89 43.17
C PRO A 21 3.66 2.55 44.00
N TYR A 22 3.53 2.61 45.34
CA TYR A 22 4.52 3.18 46.26
C TYR A 22 5.74 2.27 46.52
N PHE A 23 5.75 1.01 46.06
CA PHE A 23 6.89 0.11 46.27
C PHE A 23 8.06 0.43 45.32
N LEU A 24 9.27 0.60 45.86
CA LEU A 24 10.53 0.67 45.10
C LEU A 24 11.28 -0.66 45.21
N GLY A 25 11.65 -1.22 44.05
CA GLY A 25 12.40 -2.48 43.98
C GLY A 25 13.91 -2.29 44.16
N PRO A 26 14.68 -3.37 44.45
CA PRO A 26 16.14 -3.30 44.58
C PRO A 26 16.90 -2.85 43.32
N GLN A 27 16.22 -2.78 42.18
CA GLN A 27 16.76 -2.33 40.89
C GLN A 27 16.32 -0.90 40.52
N ASP A 28 15.51 -0.23 41.35
CA ASP A 28 15.09 1.16 41.11
C ASP A 28 16.16 2.11 41.64
N ARG A 29 17.06 2.61 40.77
CA ARG A 29 18.14 3.53 41.16
C ARG A 29 17.92 4.93 40.59
N PRO A 30 18.17 6.02 41.34
CA PRO A 30 17.92 7.38 40.84
C PRO A 30 18.72 7.73 39.57
N GLY A 31 19.92 7.16 39.42
CA GLY A 31 20.81 7.39 38.26
C GLY A 31 20.43 6.66 36.97
N ASP A 32 19.38 5.82 36.98
CA ASP A 32 18.99 5.06 35.79
C ASP A 32 18.38 5.96 34.70
N SER A 33 18.66 5.62 33.44
CA SER A 33 17.94 6.16 32.27
C SER A 33 16.82 5.19 31.93
N ILE A 34 15.58 5.52 32.29
CA ILE A 34 14.42 4.63 32.11
C ILE A 34 13.98 4.45 30.64
N THR A 35 14.54 5.25 29.72
CA THR A 35 14.39 5.13 28.26
C THR A 35 15.70 5.60 27.59
N PRO A 36 16.04 5.10 26.39
CA PRO A 36 17.12 5.66 25.57
C PRO A 36 16.73 6.97 24.85
N VAL A 37 15.43 7.29 24.76
CA VAL A 37 14.96 8.53 24.10
C VAL A 37 15.25 9.72 25.01
N ARG A 38 16.01 10.70 24.53
CA ARG A 38 16.28 11.95 25.25
C ARG A 38 15.41 13.10 24.74
N LEU A 39 14.78 13.85 25.63
CA LEU A 39 14.09 15.10 25.28
C LEU A 39 15.12 16.12 24.76
N ASN A 40 14.92 16.66 23.56
CA ASN A 40 15.82 17.62 22.93
C ASN A 40 15.14 18.94 22.48
N GLY A 41 13.88 19.14 22.82
CA GLY A 41 13.05 20.28 22.39
C GLY A 41 11.98 19.83 21.38
N ASP A 42 12.40 19.25 20.26
CA ASP A 42 11.52 18.99 19.11
C ASP A 42 10.78 17.64 19.17
N ASN A 43 11.16 16.76 20.10
CA ASN A 43 10.74 15.35 20.12
C ASN A 43 9.81 14.97 21.29
N TYR A 44 9.13 15.95 21.88
CA TYR A 44 8.35 15.77 23.12
C TYR A 44 7.41 14.58 23.08
N ASP A 45 6.58 14.42 22.04
CA ASP A 45 5.58 13.33 21.99
C ASP A 45 6.22 11.94 22.03
N ASN A 46 7.33 11.75 21.30
CA ASN A 46 8.09 10.50 21.28
C ASN A 46 8.72 10.22 22.66
N TRP A 47 9.38 11.23 23.22
CA TRP A 47 9.96 11.15 24.57
C TRP A 47 8.89 10.85 25.63
N ALA A 48 7.80 11.61 25.65
CA ALA A 48 6.70 11.47 26.60
C ALA A 48 6.05 10.09 26.49
N ASN A 49 5.86 9.56 25.29
CA ASN A 49 5.33 8.20 25.09
C ASN A 49 6.32 7.13 25.61
N ALA A 50 7.63 7.31 25.43
CA ALA A 50 8.62 6.40 25.99
C ALA A 50 8.66 6.43 27.52
N ILE A 51 8.57 7.61 28.15
CA ILE A 51 8.48 7.78 29.61
C ILE A 51 7.17 7.16 30.15
N ARG A 52 6.02 7.46 29.52
CA ARG A 52 4.72 6.83 29.85
C ARG A 52 4.82 5.32 29.87
N LEU A 53 5.42 4.71 28.85
CA LEU A 53 5.59 3.26 28.76
C LEU A 53 6.47 2.71 29.89
N ALA A 54 7.64 3.31 30.11
CA ALA A 54 8.57 2.90 31.16
C ALA A 54 7.98 3.02 32.58
N LEU A 55 7.29 4.13 32.87
CA LEU A 55 6.66 4.34 34.18
C LEU A 55 5.42 3.47 34.38
N ARG A 56 4.64 3.18 33.32
CA ARG A 56 3.52 2.22 33.40
C ARG A 56 4.00 0.81 33.70
N ALA A 57 5.11 0.37 33.08
CA ALA A 57 5.72 -0.93 33.38
C ALA A 57 6.15 -1.08 34.85
N ARG A 58 6.53 0.03 35.53
CA ARG A 58 6.86 0.07 36.97
C ARG A 58 5.68 0.43 37.89
N ARG A 59 4.46 0.58 37.35
CA ARG A 59 3.24 1.08 38.04
C ARG A 59 3.40 2.48 38.67
N LYS A 60 4.32 3.30 38.18
CA LYS A 60 4.63 4.65 38.70
C LYS A 60 3.97 5.80 37.93
N TYR A 61 3.39 5.54 36.76
CA TYR A 61 2.78 6.61 35.95
C TYR A 61 1.62 7.33 36.68
N VAL A 62 0.97 6.65 37.63
CA VAL A 62 -0.13 7.17 38.46
C VAL A 62 0.25 8.37 39.35
N PHE A 63 1.53 8.63 39.57
CA PHE A 63 2.05 9.82 40.27
C PHE A 63 2.31 11.00 39.32
N VAL A 64 2.39 10.72 38.01
CA VAL A 64 2.76 11.68 36.96
C VAL A 64 1.53 12.14 36.17
N ASP A 65 0.51 11.29 36.05
CA ASP A 65 -0.80 11.66 35.48
C ASP A 65 -1.79 12.25 36.51
N GLY A 66 -1.39 12.38 37.78
CA GLY A 66 -2.23 12.92 38.84
C GLY A 66 -3.31 11.97 39.38
N THR A 67 -3.31 10.68 39.02
CA THR A 67 -4.24 9.67 39.60
C THR A 67 -4.06 9.54 41.12
N ILE A 68 -2.84 9.74 41.61
CA ILE A 68 -2.50 9.82 43.03
C ILE A 68 -1.87 11.20 43.27
N THR A 69 -2.56 12.04 44.05
CA THR A 69 -2.14 13.41 44.35
C THR A 69 -1.64 13.61 45.79
N LYS A 70 -1.78 12.58 46.65
CA LYS A 70 -1.39 12.58 48.07
C LYS A 70 -0.98 11.16 48.52
N PRO A 71 -0.17 11.00 49.57
CA PRO A 71 0.03 9.69 50.21
C PRO A 71 -1.30 9.10 50.71
N LYS A 72 -1.40 7.77 50.65
CA LYS A 72 -2.56 7.00 51.10
C LYS A 72 -2.07 5.89 52.04
N PRO A 73 -2.61 5.75 53.26
CA PRO A 73 -2.25 4.66 54.16
C PRO A 73 -2.28 3.29 53.44
N PRO A 74 -1.26 2.42 53.61
CA PRO A 74 -0.19 2.47 54.61
C PRO A 74 1.01 3.39 54.30
N CYS A 75 1.04 4.08 53.17
CA CYS A 75 2.15 4.94 52.76
C CYS A 75 2.32 6.16 53.69
N THR A 76 3.57 6.50 54.03
CA THR A 76 3.94 7.72 54.78
C THR A 76 4.23 8.91 53.86
N GLU A 77 4.47 10.10 54.45
CA GLU A 77 4.95 11.26 53.69
C GLU A 77 6.40 11.04 53.18
N ASP A 78 7.25 10.36 53.96
CA ASP A 78 8.64 10.05 53.55
C ASP A 78 8.68 9.10 52.34
N ASP A 79 7.79 8.11 52.30
CA ASP A 79 7.61 7.22 51.14
C ASP A 79 7.17 8.01 49.89
N TRP A 80 6.27 8.99 50.06
CA TRP A 80 5.79 9.88 49.00
C TRP A 80 6.92 10.77 48.45
N ILE A 81 7.67 11.43 49.33
CA ILE A 81 8.85 12.23 48.97
C ILE A 81 9.88 11.37 48.24
N THR A 82 10.15 10.16 48.74
CA THR A 82 11.10 9.21 48.14
C THR A 82 10.67 8.80 46.72
N ILE A 83 9.38 8.50 46.52
CA ILE A 83 8.83 8.19 45.19
C ILE A 83 8.95 9.39 44.24
N HIS A 84 8.56 10.59 44.67
CA HIS A 84 8.63 11.77 43.80
C HIS A 84 10.08 12.16 43.46
N SER A 85 11.02 12.06 44.40
CA SER A 85 12.46 12.27 44.15
C SER A 85 13.03 11.25 43.17
N MET A 86 12.67 9.97 43.28
CA MET A 86 13.06 8.92 42.33
C MET A 86 12.54 9.24 40.91
N LEU A 87 11.27 9.63 40.79
CA LEU A 87 10.63 9.93 39.51
C LEU A 87 11.19 11.19 38.87
N VAL A 88 11.44 12.25 39.64
CA VAL A 88 12.16 13.45 39.18
C VAL A 88 13.53 13.06 38.64
N SER A 89 14.30 12.25 39.38
CA SER A 89 15.64 11.83 38.95
C SER A 89 15.60 11.06 37.62
N TRP A 90 14.71 10.09 37.48
CA TRP A 90 14.54 9.35 36.22
C TRP A 90 14.12 10.25 35.04
N ILE A 91 13.17 11.17 35.25
CA ILE A 91 12.75 12.13 34.22
C ILE A 91 13.96 12.98 33.83
N LEU A 92 14.65 13.62 34.79
CA LEU A 92 15.81 14.49 34.56
C LEU A 92 17.03 13.76 33.95
N ASN A 93 17.14 12.44 34.02
CA ASN A 93 18.20 11.68 33.35
C ASN A 93 17.93 11.47 31.85
N THR A 94 16.66 11.57 31.44
CA THR A 94 16.18 11.36 30.07
C THR A 94 16.01 12.67 29.29
N ILE A 95 16.59 13.77 29.78
CA ILE A 95 16.58 15.09 29.12
C ILE A 95 17.99 15.38 28.58
N SER A 96 18.11 16.12 27.48
CA SER A 96 19.42 16.61 27.01
C SER A 96 20.01 17.62 28.00
N PRO A 97 21.34 17.80 28.07
CA PRO A 97 21.95 18.83 28.92
C PRO A 97 21.40 20.23 28.62
N ASP A 98 21.20 20.54 27.34
CA ASP A 98 20.75 21.86 26.88
C ASP A 98 19.33 22.19 27.40
N VAL A 99 18.39 21.24 27.28
CA VAL A 99 17.03 21.42 27.83
C VAL A 99 17.06 21.39 29.36
N LYS A 100 17.84 20.48 29.96
CA LYS A 100 17.92 20.33 31.43
C LYS A 100 18.42 21.59 32.12
N ASN A 101 19.33 22.33 31.50
CA ASN A 101 19.84 23.62 32.01
C ASN A 101 18.78 24.74 32.04
N THR A 102 17.63 24.57 31.38
CA THR A 102 16.51 25.54 31.41
C THR A 102 15.48 25.27 32.52
N LEU A 103 15.64 24.18 33.27
CA LEU A 103 14.71 23.72 34.29
C LEU A 103 15.19 24.15 35.69
N SER A 104 14.25 24.60 36.53
CA SER A 104 14.48 24.70 37.98
C SER A 104 14.59 23.31 38.62
N MET A 105 14.98 23.26 39.91
CA MET A 105 14.79 22.04 40.69
C MET A 105 13.28 21.82 40.94
N TYR A 106 12.87 20.55 40.99
CA TYR A 106 11.49 20.15 41.23
C TYR A 106 11.48 19.02 42.26
N ASP A 107 10.69 19.17 43.33
CA ASP A 107 10.48 18.10 44.31
C ASP A 107 9.31 17.18 43.93
N ASN A 108 8.45 17.63 43.00
CA ASN A 108 7.27 16.90 42.56
C ASN A 108 7.35 16.52 41.07
N ALA A 109 7.39 15.22 40.80
CA ALA A 109 7.41 14.65 39.44
C ALA A 109 6.21 15.04 38.56
N GLN A 110 5.01 15.25 39.12
CA GLN A 110 3.86 15.74 38.37
C GLN A 110 4.09 17.18 37.88
N ALA A 111 4.56 18.06 38.76
CA ALA A 111 4.82 19.46 38.41
C ALA A 111 5.92 19.60 37.33
N LEU A 112 6.99 18.80 37.45
CA LEU A 112 8.03 18.69 36.41
C LEU A 112 7.44 18.20 35.07
N TRP A 113 6.58 17.19 35.11
CA TRP A 113 5.97 16.63 33.90
C TRP A 113 4.99 17.60 33.22
N ASP A 114 4.21 18.34 34.02
CA ASP A 114 3.27 19.35 33.54
C ASP A 114 3.99 20.57 32.93
N ASP A 115 5.08 21.06 33.55
CA ASP A 115 5.94 22.13 32.98
C ASP A 115 6.63 21.69 31.67
N LEU A 116 7.18 20.47 31.63
CA LEU A 116 7.73 19.91 30.39
C LEU A 116 6.65 19.74 29.31
N ARG A 117 5.42 19.40 29.68
CA ARG A 117 4.29 19.36 28.75
C ARG A 117 3.98 20.75 28.23
N GLU A 118 3.77 21.73 29.11
CA GLU A 118 3.40 23.10 28.70
C GLU A 118 4.42 23.73 27.76
N ARG A 119 5.73 23.52 28.01
CA ARG A 119 6.81 24.08 27.18
C ARG A 119 7.03 23.35 25.86
N PHE A 120 6.92 22.03 25.83
CA PHE A 120 7.38 21.22 24.69
C PHE A 120 6.29 20.40 23.99
N SER A 121 5.07 20.28 24.54
CA SER A 121 3.94 19.59 23.88
C SER A 121 3.21 20.46 22.84
N VAL A 122 3.91 21.42 22.25
CA VAL A 122 3.35 22.27 21.20
C VAL A 122 3.03 21.38 20.00
N VAL A 123 1.73 21.22 19.70
CA VAL A 123 1.27 20.75 18.39
C VAL A 123 1.56 21.88 17.41
N ASP A 124 2.82 21.96 17.01
CA ASP A 124 3.34 23.03 16.18
C ASP A 124 2.65 22.95 14.80
N GLY A 125 1.79 23.92 14.51
CA GLY A 125 1.08 24.00 13.23
C GLY A 125 2.05 23.97 12.04
N PRO A 126 3.16 24.75 12.08
CA PRO A 126 4.31 24.57 11.21
C PRO A 126 4.84 23.13 11.10
N LYS A 127 5.09 22.41 12.21
CA LYS A 127 5.49 20.99 12.20
C LYS A 127 4.45 20.07 11.54
N LEU A 128 3.16 20.22 11.85
CA LEU A 128 2.08 19.48 11.18
C LEU A 128 2.06 19.74 9.67
N HIS A 129 2.24 21.01 9.27
CA HIS A 129 2.36 21.41 7.87
C HIS A 129 3.62 20.81 7.23
N GLN A 130 4.76 20.80 7.93
CA GLN A 130 6.01 20.21 7.48
C GLN A 130 5.84 18.71 7.23
N VAL A 131 5.32 17.95 8.20
CA VAL A 131 5.08 16.51 8.07
C VAL A 131 4.15 16.20 6.88
N LYS A 132 3.07 16.99 6.70
CA LYS A 132 2.20 16.85 5.52
C LYS A 132 2.91 17.18 4.21
N THR A 133 3.79 18.17 4.20
CA THR A 133 4.59 18.57 3.02
C THR A 133 5.63 17.50 2.65
N ASP A 134 6.33 16.98 3.65
CA ASP A 134 7.33 15.92 3.48
C ASP A 134 6.67 14.60 3.04
N LEU A 135 5.48 14.29 3.57
CA LEU A 135 4.67 13.16 3.14
C LEU A 135 4.20 13.30 1.68
N ALA A 136 3.70 14.47 1.28
CA ALA A 136 3.31 14.75 -0.12
C ALA A 136 4.50 14.69 -1.09
N ARG A 137 5.73 14.99 -0.61
CA ARG A 137 6.98 14.88 -1.37
C ARG A 137 7.65 13.50 -1.26
N CYS A 138 7.08 12.55 -0.51
CA CYS A 138 7.72 11.27 -0.23
C CYS A 138 7.58 10.29 -1.40
N THR A 139 8.58 10.29 -2.29
CA THR A 139 8.64 9.41 -3.46
C THR A 139 9.84 8.46 -3.42
N GLN A 140 9.71 7.28 -4.03
CA GLN A 140 10.79 6.30 -4.21
C GLN A 140 11.84 6.84 -5.19
N ALA A 141 13.01 7.22 -4.66
CA ALA A 141 14.15 7.60 -5.49
C ALA A 141 14.66 6.42 -6.35
N LYS A 142 15.29 6.72 -7.48
CA LYS A 142 15.88 5.70 -8.36
C LYS A 142 16.91 4.86 -7.60
N GLY A 143 16.76 3.53 -7.64
CA GLY A 143 17.61 2.58 -6.90
C GLY A 143 17.28 2.42 -5.41
N MET A 144 16.30 3.14 -4.86
CA MET A 144 15.82 2.90 -3.49
C MET A 144 14.91 1.67 -3.45
N SER A 145 15.20 0.74 -2.53
CA SER A 145 14.33 -0.43 -2.34
C SER A 145 12.96 -0.06 -1.77
N ILE A 146 11.94 -0.85 -2.08
CA ILE A 146 10.57 -0.65 -1.58
C ILE A 146 10.54 -0.69 -0.06
N GLY A 147 11.31 -1.59 0.58
CA GLY A 147 11.42 -1.66 2.03
C GLY A 147 11.92 -0.34 2.66
N MET A 148 12.93 0.28 2.03
CA MET A 148 13.48 1.56 2.49
C MET A 148 12.51 2.73 2.25
N TYR A 149 11.82 2.73 1.12
CA TYR A 149 10.79 3.72 0.79
C TYR A 149 9.59 3.63 1.77
N TYR A 150 9.07 2.43 1.99
CA TYR A 150 7.97 2.17 2.92
C TYR A 150 8.34 2.53 4.37
N ALA A 151 9.59 2.30 4.79
CA ALA A 151 10.07 2.73 6.10
C ALA A 151 10.03 4.25 6.28
N LYS A 152 10.39 5.04 5.26
CA LYS A 152 10.29 6.51 5.30
C LYS A 152 8.85 6.98 5.42
N LEU A 153 7.94 6.43 4.62
CA LEU A 153 6.50 6.73 4.73
C LEU A 153 5.95 6.38 6.11
N LYS A 154 6.35 5.22 6.66
CA LYS A 154 5.89 4.80 7.99
C LYS A 154 6.31 5.79 9.08
N ILE A 155 7.55 6.28 9.06
CA ILE A 155 8.01 7.31 10.01
C ILE A 155 7.12 8.56 9.92
N LEU A 156 6.87 9.08 8.71
CA LEU A 156 6.02 10.26 8.50
C LEU A 156 4.55 10.02 8.90
N TRP A 157 4.01 8.81 8.67
CA TRP A 157 2.67 8.45 9.12
C TRP A 157 2.55 8.32 10.63
N ASP A 158 3.57 7.76 11.29
CA ASP A 158 3.60 7.61 12.74
C ASP A 158 3.77 8.99 13.42
N GLU A 159 4.58 9.88 12.84
CA GLU A 159 4.70 11.29 13.25
C GLU A 159 3.39 12.07 13.06
N LEU A 160 2.72 11.93 11.90
CA LEU A 160 1.42 12.55 11.64
C LEU A 160 0.33 12.09 12.62
N ASN A 161 0.37 10.85 13.11
CA ASN A 161 -0.61 10.35 14.09
C ASN A 161 -0.48 11.01 15.47
N ASN A 162 0.71 11.53 15.81
CA ASN A 162 0.91 12.24 17.08
C ASN A 162 0.18 13.60 17.04
N HIS A 163 0.31 14.32 15.93
CA HIS A 163 -0.32 15.63 15.73
C HIS A 163 -1.83 15.52 15.38
N GLU A 164 -2.24 14.46 14.69
CA GLU A 164 -3.63 14.18 14.37
C GLU A 164 -4.02 12.79 14.93
N PRO A 165 -4.53 12.67 16.15
CA PRO A 165 -5.04 11.40 16.69
C PRO A 165 -6.30 10.90 15.95
N ILE A 166 -6.75 9.68 16.25
CA ILE A 166 -8.03 9.16 15.72
C ILE A 166 -9.19 9.91 16.39
N ILE A 167 -10.18 10.33 15.59
CA ILE A 167 -11.40 10.97 16.09
C ILE A 167 -12.27 9.94 16.83
N GLU A 168 -12.39 10.10 18.14
CA GLU A 168 -13.25 9.29 19.01
C GLU A 168 -14.55 10.03 19.38
N CYS A 169 -15.66 9.31 19.53
CA CYS A 169 -16.91 9.92 19.99
C CYS A 169 -16.97 9.94 21.52
N GLN A 170 -16.90 11.14 22.11
CA GLN A 170 -17.00 11.36 23.56
C GLN A 170 -18.41 11.07 24.13
N CYS A 171 -19.38 10.79 23.26
CA CYS A 171 -20.77 10.48 23.57
C CYS A 171 -20.99 9.21 24.43
N GLY A 172 -19.98 8.36 24.64
CA GLY A 172 -20.00 7.18 25.52
C GLY A 172 -20.95 6.04 25.13
N ARG A 173 -21.92 6.25 24.23
CA ARG A 173 -22.96 5.28 23.85
C ARG A 173 -23.33 5.26 22.35
N CYS A 174 -22.63 5.97 21.45
CA CYS A 174 -23.02 5.91 20.03
C CYS A 174 -22.66 4.55 19.38
N THR A 175 -23.50 4.14 18.43
CA THR A 175 -23.21 3.13 17.40
C THR A 175 -22.61 3.75 16.13
N CYS A 176 -22.23 5.04 16.19
CA CYS A 176 -21.87 5.87 15.05
C CYS A 176 -20.56 5.47 14.34
N ASN A 177 -19.72 4.63 14.96
CA ASN A 177 -18.50 4.05 14.38
C ASN A 177 -17.51 5.08 13.77
N VAL A 178 -17.56 6.35 14.18
CA VAL A 178 -16.74 7.45 13.61
C VAL A 178 -15.25 7.13 13.62
N GLY A 179 -14.72 6.62 14.74
CA GLY A 179 -13.30 6.22 14.83
C GLY A 179 -12.91 5.17 13.80
N LYS A 180 -13.74 4.13 13.58
CA LYS A 180 -13.50 3.09 12.55
C LYS A 180 -13.60 3.64 11.13
N GLN A 181 -14.52 4.57 10.87
CA GLN A 181 -14.61 5.23 9.56
C GLN A 181 -13.41 6.12 9.28
N HIS A 182 -12.93 6.85 10.30
CA HIS A 182 -11.75 7.70 10.22
C HIS A 182 -10.47 6.88 10.05
N GLU A 183 -10.32 5.79 10.80
CA GLU A 183 -9.22 4.82 10.65
C GLU A 183 -9.21 4.20 9.25
N LYS A 184 -10.37 3.77 8.74
CA LYS A 184 -10.48 3.29 7.35
C LYS A 184 -10.04 4.35 6.35
N ARG A 185 -10.53 5.59 6.46
CA ARG A 185 -10.14 6.69 5.56
C ARG A 185 -8.62 6.91 5.56
N ARG A 186 -7.97 6.86 6.72
CA ARG A 186 -6.51 6.94 6.82
C ARG A 186 -5.81 5.74 6.21
N ALA A 187 -6.31 4.52 6.42
CA ALA A 187 -5.74 3.32 5.80
C ALA A 187 -5.82 3.38 4.26
N ASP A 188 -6.95 3.83 3.73
CA ASP A 188 -7.16 4.07 2.29
C ASP A 188 -6.22 5.18 1.80
N GLU A 189 -6.07 6.29 2.52
CA GLU A 189 -5.16 7.38 2.14
C GLU A 189 -3.69 6.95 2.11
N ARG A 190 -3.22 6.22 3.14
CA ARG A 190 -1.85 5.67 3.19
C ARG A 190 -1.56 4.73 2.02
N PHE A 191 -2.55 3.92 1.62
CA PHE A 191 -2.45 3.07 0.43
C PHE A 191 -2.24 3.89 -0.84
N HIS A 192 -2.99 4.98 -1.03
CA HIS A 192 -2.81 5.88 -2.18
C HIS A 192 -1.46 6.61 -2.12
N GLN A 193 -1.06 7.16 -0.98
CA GLN A 193 0.23 7.84 -0.80
C GLN A 193 1.41 6.91 -1.12
N PHE A 194 1.38 5.66 -0.62
CA PHE A 194 2.36 4.63 -0.95
C PHE A 194 2.42 4.35 -2.45
N LEU A 195 1.28 4.07 -3.08
CA LEU A 195 1.25 3.71 -4.50
C LEU A 195 1.60 4.87 -5.43
N MET A 196 1.20 6.10 -5.11
CA MET A 196 1.49 7.26 -5.96
C MET A 196 2.96 7.65 -5.96
N GLY A 197 3.66 7.52 -4.82
CA GLY A 197 5.07 7.83 -4.73
C GLY A 197 6.02 6.71 -5.17
N LEU A 198 5.54 5.51 -5.51
CA LEU A 198 6.37 4.47 -6.15
C LEU A 198 6.97 4.97 -7.47
N ASN A 199 8.18 4.49 -7.80
CA ASN A 199 8.85 4.85 -9.03
C ASN A 199 8.04 4.37 -10.26
N ALA A 200 7.55 5.30 -11.07
CA ALA A 200 6.63 5.01 -12.17
C ALA A 200 7.26 4.17 -13.30
N GLU A 201 8.56 4.35 -13.58
CA GLU A 201 9.30 3.58 -14.60
C GLU A 201 9.41 2.10 -14.21
N SER A 202 9.56 1.82 -12.91
CA SER A 202 9.80 0.47 -12.40
C SER A 202 8.53 -0.25 -11.94
N PHE A 203 7.59 0.46 -11.31
CA PHE A 203 6.43 -0.12 -10.63
C PHE A 203 5.08 0.39 -11.17
N GLY A 204 5.08 1.13 -12.28
CA GLY A 204 3.86 1.58 -12.97
C GLY A 204 2.82 0.46 -13.23
N PRO A 205 3.20 -0.73 -13.76
CA PRO A 205 2.25 -1.81 -14.02
C PRO A 205 1.55 -2.34 -12.77
N ILE A 206 2.31 -2.68 -11.73
CA ILE A 206 1.74 -3.19 -10.47
C ILE A 206 0.92 -2.13 -9.72
N ARG A 207 1.33 -0.86 -9.79
CA ARG A 207 0.53 0.26 -9.28
C ARG A 207 -0.86 0.29 -9.92
N SER A 208 -0.94 0.23 -11.25
CA SER A 208 -2.21 0.19 -11.97
C SER A 208 -3.04 -1.06 -11.64
N GLN A 209 -2.42 -2.23 -11.49
CA GLN A 209 -3.09 -3.48 -11.10
C GLN A 209 -3.68 -3.45 -9.68
N LEU A 210 -3.05 -2.72 -8.75
CA LEU A 210 -3.54 -2.59 -7.37
C LEU A 210 -4.70 -1.58 -7.26
N LEU A 211 -4.68 -0.52 -8.08
CA LEU A 211 -5.70 0.53 -8.09
C LEU A 211 -7.03 0.11 -8.76
N THR A 212 -7.00 -0.90 -9.64
CA THR A 212 -8.22 -1.42 -10.32
C THR A 212 -8.97 -2.47 -9.50
N GLN A 213 -8.49 -2.85 -8.32
CA GLN A 213 -9.13 -3.85 -7.46
C GLN A 213 -10.32 -3.24 -6.69
N VAL A 214 -11.47 -3.90 -6.75
CA VAL A 214 -12.67 -3.55 -5.99
C VAL A 214 -13.09 -4.76 -5.16
N PRO A 215 -13.05 -4.70 -3.81
CA PRO A 215 -12.53 -3.60 -2.98
C PRO A 215 -11.00 -3.44 -3.09
N LEU A 216 -10.51 -2.24 -2.75
CA LEU A 216 -9.07 -1.97 -2.69
C LEU A 216 -8.36 -2.91 -1.68
N PRO A 217 -7.15 -3.39 -2.00
CA PRO A 217 -6.37 -4.23 -1.09
C PRO A 217 -5.80 -3.40 0.06
N THR A 218 -5.66 -4.02 1.23
CA THR A 218 -4.98 -3.41 2.39
C THR A 218 -3.56 -2.97 2.05
N LEU A 219 -3.07 -1.89 2.68
CA LEU A 219 -1.69 -1.41 2.57
C LEU A 219 -0.63 -2.51 2.71
N ASN A 220 -0.79 -3.43 3.67
CA ASN A 220 0.14 -4.55 3.88
C ASN A 220 0.21 -5.50 2.66
N ARG A 221 -0.94 -5.80 2.04
CA ARG A 221 -1.01 -6.62 0.82
C ARG A 221 -0.41 -5.88 -0.38
N ALA A 222 -0.63 -4.57 -0.48
CA ALA A 222 0.01 -3.73 -1.49
C ALA A 222 1.55 -3.76 -1.36
N TYR A 223 2.05 -3.56 -0.14
CA TYR A 223 3.48 -3.67 0.18
C TYR A 223 4.04 -5.05 -0.20
N GLN A 224 3.41 -6.14 0.24
CA GLN A 224 3.84 -7.51 -0.09
C GLN A 224 3.90 -7.75 -1.61
N ASN A 225 2.87 -7.35 -2.35
CA ASN A 225 2.82 -7.52 -3.81
C ASN A 225 3.94 -6.72 -4.49
N THR A 226 4.19 -5.48 -4.07
CA THR A 226 5.25 -4.64 -4.66
C THR A 226 6.66 -5.15 -4.31
N VAL A 227 6.91 -5.63 -3.08
CA VAL A 227 8.18 -6.29 -2.71
C VAL A 227 8.40 -7.59 -3.51
N GLN A 228 7.33 -8.34 -3.80
CA GLN A 228 7.43 -9.51 -4.65
C GLN A 228 7.80 -9.13 -6.11
N GLU A 229 7.21 -8.06 -6.63
CA GLU A 229 7.57 -7.51 -7.95
C GLU A 229 9.03 -7.02 -7.99
N GLU A 230 9.52 -6.34 -6.97
CA GLU A 230 10.94 -5.94 -6.84
C GLU A 230 11.88 -7.15 -6.89
N ARG A 231 11.53 -8.25 -6.22
CA ARG A 231 12.31 -9.51 -6.30
C ARG A 231 12.28 -10.12 -7.69
N VAL A 232 11.11 -10.18 -8.34
CA VAL A 232 10.98 -10.70 -9.71
C VAL A 232 11.81 -9.87 -10.69
N ARG A 233 11.71 -8.54 -10.62
CA ARG A 233 12.49 -7.62 -11.45
C ARG A 233 13.99 -7.72 -11.19
N GLY A 234 14.40 -7.94 -9.94
CA GLY A 234 15.80 -8.22 -9.58
C GLY A 234 16.33 -9.52 -10.20
N MET A 235 15.52 -10.59 -10.20
CA MET A 235 15.87 -11.86 -10.84
C MET A 235 15.97 -11.71 -12.37
N THR A 236 15.07 -10.95 -13.01
CA THR A 236 15.14 -10.72 -14.46
C THR A 236 16.26 -9.76 -14.86
N ALA A 237 16.62 -8.78 -14.02
CA ALA A 237 17.74 -7.87 -14.28
C ALA A 237 19.11 -8.58 -14.16
N GLY A 238 19.23 -9.54 -13.23
CA GLY A 238 20.38 -10.48 -13.21
C GLY A 238 20.39 -11.47 -14.38
N SER A 239 19.31 -11.52 -15.17
CA SER A 239 19.19 -12.26 -16.42
C SER A 239 19.24 -11.33 -17.65
N GLU A 240 19.82 -10.14 -17.53
CA GLU A 240 20.61 -9.60 -18.64
C GLU A 240 21.78 -10.57 -18.87
N THR A 241 21.53 -11.60 -19.69
CA THR A 241 22.61 -12.19 -20.46
C THR A 241 23.35 -11.03 -21.12
N PRO A 242 24.70 -10.98 -21.09
CA PRO A 242 25.39 -10.07 -21.99
C PRO A 242 24.90 -10.33 -23.42
N ASP A 243 25.11 -9.38 -24.33
CA ASP A 243 24.97 -9.61 -25.78
C ASP A 243 26.03 -10.65 -26.22
N ILE A 244 25.78 -11.90 -25.86
CA ILE A 244 26.35 -13.07 -26.51
C ILE A 244 25.78 -12.99 -27.90
N LEU A 245 26.66 -12.76 -28.88
CA LEU A 245 26.38 -12.91 -30.31
C LEU A 245 25.89 -14.35 -30.56
N GLY A 246 24.60 -14.54 -30.33
CA GLY A 246 23.94 -15.84 -30.28
C GLY A 246 23.81 -16.39 -31.68
N PHE A 247 24.75 -17.25 -32.05
CA PHE A 247 24.58 -18.21 -33.15
C PHE A 247 23.43 -19.16 -32.82
N ALA A 248 22.19 -18.68 -32.97
CA ALA A 248 20.98 -19.45 -32.79
C ALA A 248 20.61 -20.14 -34.10
N VAL A 249 21.15 -21.35 -34.29
CA VAL A 249 20.62 -22.33 -35.24
C VAL A 249 19.13 -22.53 -34.94
N LYS A 250 18.27 -22.09 -35.85
CA LYS A 250 16.83 -22.37 -35.76
C LYS A 250 16.52 -23.77 -36.27
N THR A 251 16.50 -24.74 -35.37
CA THR A 251 15.47 -25.76 -35.42
C THR A 251 14.20 -25.16 -34.82
N ASP A 252 13.19 -24.85 -35.63
CA ASP A 252 11.87 -25.44 -35.33
C ASP A 252 10.84 -25.35 -36.45
N GLY A 253 9.81 -26.18 -36.32
CA GLY A 253 8.71 -26.31 -37.26
C GLY A 253 7.75 -25.12 -37.28
N ARG A 254 7.59 -24.55 -38.48
CA ARG A 254 6.30 -24.11 -39.07
C ARG A 254 5.38 -23.22 -38.20
N ALA A 255 5.55 -21.91 -38.38
CA ALA A 255 4.40 -20.99 -38.49
C ALA A 255 4.34 -20.44 -39.94
N TYR A 256 3.13 -20.27 -40.47
CA TYR A 256 2.89 -20.03 -41.90
C TYR A 256 3.15 -18.56 -42.29
N GLY A 257 4.39 -18.25 -42.70
CA GLY A 257 4.82 -16.94 -43.18
C GLY A 257 5.20 -16.97 -44.66
N ARG A 258 4.70 -16.00 -45.44
CA ARG A 258 4.82 -15.93 -46.91
C ARG A 258 6.25 -15.55 -47.37
N GLY A 259 7.20 -16.47 -47.23
CA GLY A 259 8.58 -16.30 -47.67
C GLY A 259 8.72 -16.24 -49.20
N THR A 260 9.49 -15.28 -49.69
CA THR A 260 9.84 -15.12 -51.10
C THR A 260 10.55 -16.38 -51.63
N LYS A 261 10.08 -16.91 -52.76
CA LYS A 261 10.78 -18.00 -53.46
C LYS A 261 12.11 -17.46 -53.99
N ILE A 262 13.22 -17.94 -53.42
CA ILE A 262 14.53 -17.80 -54.06
C ILE A 262 14.53 -18.72 -55.26
N ASP A 263 14.69 -18.17 -56.47
CA ASP A 263 14.72 -18.94 -57.71
C ASP A 263 15.99 -19.79 -57.79
N LYS A 264 15.84 -21.09 -57.49
CA LYS A 264 16.93 -22.08 -57.56
C LYS A 264 17.16 -22.62 -58.99
N THR A 265 16.41 -22.13 -59.96
CA THR A 265 16.43 -22.56 -61.38
C THR A 265 17.81 -22.42 -62.03
N GLY A 266 18.63 -21.46 -61.58
CA GLY A 266 20.00 -21.25 -62.08
C GLY A 266 21.11 -22.06 -61.40
N LEU A 267 20.84 -22.75 -60.27
CA LEU A 267 21.88 -23.58 -59.62
C LEU A 267 22.00 -24.93 -60.33
N VAL A 268 23.18 -25.23 -60.89
CA VAL A 268 23.54 -26.54 -61.45
C VAL A 268 24.43 -27.29 -60.46
N CYS A 269 24.07 -28.53 -60.14
CA CYS A 269 24.87 -29.37 -59.26
C CYS A 269 26.17 -29.84 -59.95
N SER A 270 27.32 -29.60 -59.32
CA SER A 270 28.63 -29.96 -59.87
C SER A 270 28.83 -31.46 -60.11
N TYR A 271 28.08 -32.31 -59.38
CA TYR A 271 28.19 -33.77 -59.42
C TYR A 271 27.23 -34.39 -60.45
N CYS A 272 25.91 -34.30 -60.22
CA CYS A 272 24.89 -34.91 -61.08
C CYS A 272 24.48 -34.06 -62.31
N LYS A 273 25.00 -32.83 -62.42
CA LYS A 273 24.73 -31.86 -63.51
C LYS A 273 23.26 -31.41 -63.68
N TYR A 274 22.34 -31.83 -62.81
CA TYR A 274 20.96 -31.33 -62.80
C TYR A 274 20.83 -29.97 -62.12
N THR A 275 19.81 -29.20 -62.53
CA THR A 275 19.48 -27.89 -61.94
C THR A 275 18.67 -28.00 -60.65
N GLY A 276 18.54 -26.89 -59.92
CA GLY A 276 17.68 -26.75 -58.74
C GLY A 276 18.37 -26.98 -57.39
N HIS A 277 19.64 -27.42 -57.38
CA HIS A 277 20.39 -27.73 -56.16
C HIS A 277 21.91 -27.64 -56.36
N ASP A 278 22.66 -27.54 -55.25
CA ASP A 278 24.12 -27.53 -55.24
C ASP A 278 24.70 -28.92 -54.91
N VAL A 279 26.03 -29.08 -55.01
CA VAL A 279 26.71 -30.36 -54.74
C VAL A 279 26.48 -30.85 -53.30
N ASN A 280 26.35 -29.95 -52.31
CA ASN A 280 26.11 -30.35 -50.93
C ASN A 280 24.67 -30.84 -50.69
N SER A 281 23.74 -30.56 -51.61
CA SER A 281 22.35 -31.02 -51.58
C SER A 281 22.07 -32.17 -52.56
N CYS A 282 23.11 -32.74 -53.18
CA CYS A 282 22.99 -33.79 -54.18
C CYS A 282 22.68 -35.15 -53.55
N PHE A 283 21.44 -35.64 -53.71
CA PHE A 283 21.02 -36.95 -53.21
C PHE A 283 21.68 -38.13 -53.94
N GLU A 284 22.15 -37.94 -55.18
CA GLU A 284 22.94 -38.96 -55.87
C GLU A 284 24.33 -39.15 -55.24
N LEU A 285 24.89 -38.09 -54.62
CA LEU A 285 26.15 -38.14 -53.88
C LEU A 285 25.95 -38.55 -52.40
N LYS A 286 24.86 -38.09 -51.78
CA LYS A 286 24.58 -38.31 -50.34
C LYS A 286 23.73 -39.54 -50.01
N GLY A 287 23.23 -40.23 -51.03
CA GLY A 287 22.20 -41.25 -50.89
C GLY A 287 20.79 -40.66 -50.89
N TYR A 288 19.84 -41.44 -51.42
CA TYR A 288 18.43 -41.06 -51.44
C TYR A 288 17.76 -41.41 -50.10
N PRO A 289 17.05 -40.47 -49.45
CA PRO A 289 16.25 -40.77 -48.25
C PRO A 289 15.13 -41.78 -48.53
N ASP A 290 14.69 -42.50 -47.51
CA ASP A 290 13.70 -43.59 -47.65
C ASP A 290 12.39 -43.13 -48.33
N TRP A 291 11.96 -41.90 -48.08
CA TRP A 291 10.76 -41.29 -48.69
C TRP A 291 10.93 -40.86 -50.17
N TRP A 292 12.13 -40.97 -50.75
CA TRP A 292 12.41 -40.50 -52.11
C TRP A 292 11.76 -41.38 -53.19
N GLY A 293 11.50 -42.66 -52.88
CA GLY A 293 10.84 -43.61 -53.79
C GLY A 293 9.37 -43.27 -54.08
N ASP A 294 8.66 -42.65 -53.14
CA ASP A 294 7.21 -42.40 -53.21
C ASP A 294 6.83 -41.17 -54.07
N ARG A 295 7.80 -40.56 -54.76
CA ARG A 295 7.53 -39.46 -55.69
C ARG A 295 7.10 -40.01 -57.05
N PRO A 296 5.97 -39.55 -57.62
CA PRO A 296 5.63 -39.90 -58.99
C PRO A 296 6.74 -39.40 -59.93
N ARG A 297 7.47 -40.35 -60.54
CA ARG A 297 8.46 -40.03 -61.58
C ARG A 297 7.71 -39.43 -62.77
N ALA A 298 7.89 -38.12 -62.98
CA ALA A 298 7.50 -37.48 -64.23
C ALA A 298 8.44 -37.99 -65.33
N ASP A 299 8.05 -39.08 -65.98
CA ASP A 299 8.83 -39.71 -67.04
C ASP A 299 8.86 -38.80 -68.28
N THR A 300 9.98 -38.13 -68.49
CA THR A 300 10.17 -37.22 -69.64
C THR A 300 10.41 -38.03 -70.90
N LYS A 301 9.33 -38.50 -71.53
CA LYS A 301 9.33 -39.02 -72.91
C LYS A 301 8.33 -38.28 -73.79
N THR A 302 8.90 -37.41 -74.61
CA THR A 302 8.52 -37.01 -75.97
C THR A 302 7.20 -37.50 -76.57
N ALA A 303 6.43 -36.50 -77.03
CA ALA A 303 5.59 -36.48 -78.25
C ALA A 303 4.34 -37.40 -78.35
N GLY A 304 3.17 -36.76 -78.49
CA GLY A 304 1.93 -37.41 -78.94
C GLY A 304 0.76 -36.42 -79.08
N ARG A 305 0.20 -36.29 -80.29
CA ARG A 305 -0.99 -35.46 -80.58
C ARG A 305 -2.26 -36.15 -80.04
N GLY A 306 -3.21 -35.41 -79.47
CA GLY A 306 -4.55 -35.96 -79.16
C GLY A 306 -5.56 -34.96 -78.57
N LYS A 307 -6.63 -34.66 -79.31
CA LYS A 307 -7.77 -33.79 -78.91
C LYS A 307 -8.52 -34.29 -77.67
N GLY A 308 -9.08 -33.38 -76.85
CA GLY A 308 -10.12 -33.72 -75.86
C GLY A 308 -10.48 -32.64 -74.82
N ILE A 309 -11.36 -31.70 -75.17
CA ILE A 309 -12.08 -30.74 -74.28
C ILE A 309 -13.57 -30.86 -74.68
N PRO A 310 -14.61 -30.59 -73.83
CA PRO A 310 -14.67 -30.14 -72.41
C PRO A 310 -15.19 -31.28 -71.48
N LYS A 311 -15.72 -31.14 -70.23
CA LYS A 311 -16.07 -30.09 -69.22
C LYS A 311 -16.03 -30.81 -67.83
N GLY A 312 -16.21 -30.25 -66.63
CA GLY A 312 -16.49 -28.90 -66.12
C GLY A 312 -17.28 -28.95 -64.79
N THR A 313 -17.09 -27.96 -63.90
CA THR A 313 -17.88 -27.63 -62.67
C THR A 313 -17.78 -28.52 -61.40
N GLY A 314 -17.91 -27.88 -60.22
CA GLY A 314 -18.13 -28.50 -58.89
C GLY A 314 -16.85 -28.92 -58.15
N ARG A 315 -16.19 -28.13 -57.28
CA ARG A 315 -16.62 -27.45 -56.03
C ARG A 315 -16.80 -28.41 -54.83
N ASP A 316 -15.90 -28.24 -53.85
CA ASP A 316 -15.93 -28.63 -52.43
C ASP A 316 -16.19 -30.09 -52.02
N LYS A 317 -15.24 -30.65 -51.24
CA LYS A 317 -15.41 -30.85 -49.77
C LYS A 317 -14.19 -31.49 -49.10
N SER A 318 -13.53 -30.75 -48.22
CA SER A 318 -12.71 -31.36 -47.17
C SER A 318 -13.60 -31.97 -46.11
N MET A 319 -13.29 -33.20 -45.68
CA MET A 319 -13.83 -33.77 -44.45
C MET A 319 -12.99 -33.29 -43.26
N ALA A 320 -13.65 -32.81 -42.20
CA ALA A 320 -13.07 -32.76 -40.86
C ALA A 320 -14.16 -33.18 -39.87
N LYS A 321 -13.97 -34.33 -39.22
CA LYS A 321 -14.87 -34.86 -38.20
C LYS A 321 -14.28 -34.49 -36.84
N ALA A 322 -15.10 -33.90 -35.96
CA ALA A 322 -14.63 -33.34 -34.69
C ALA A 322 -14.27 -34.42 -33.65
N HIS A 323 -13.39 -34.06 -32.73
CA HIS A 323 -13.40 -34.61 -31.37
C HIS A 323 -14.10 -33.63 -30.43
N ALA A 324 -14.88 -34.16 -29.50
CA ALA A 324 -15.74 -33.39 -28.61
C ALA A 324 -15.01 -32.96 -27.32
N ALA A 325 -15.41 -31.81 -26.79
CA ALA A 325 -15.35 -31.48 -25.37
C ALA A 325 -16.60 -30.67 -25.01
N VAL A 326 -17.19 -30.95 -23.86
CA VAL A 326 -18.47 -30.38 -23.40
C VAL A 326 -18.20 -29.19 -22.48
N ALA A 327 -18.92 -28.09 -22.68
CA ALA A 327 -19.14 -27.03 -21.68
C ALA A 327 -20.49 -26.35 -21.96
N ASP A 328 -21.13 -25.84 -20.90
CA ASP A 328 -22.56 -25.56 -20.88
C ASP A 328 -23.07 -24.40 -21.75
N THR A 329 -24.36 -24.48 -22.05
CA THR A 329 -25.10 -23.54 -22.90
C THR A 329 -25.64 -22.36 -22.10
N ILE A 330 -25.29 -21.14 -22.51
CA ILE A 330 -26.15 -19.96 -22.31
C ILE A 330 -26.38 -19.31 -23.68
N LEU A 331 -27.65 -19.08 -24.02
CA LEU A 331 -28.08 -18.58 -25.33
C LEU A 331 -27.74 -17.08 -25.50
N PRO A 332 -27.31 -16.64 -26.69
CA PRO A 332 -27.25 -15.23 -27.03
C PRO A 332 -28.62 -14.73 -27.51
N GLN A 333 -28.97 -13.49 -27.14
CA GLN A 333 -30.03 -12.72 -27.80
C GLN A 333 -29.39 -11.55 -28.57
N GLU A 334 -29.81 -11.39 -29.83
CA GLU A 334 -29.32 -10.36 -30.75
C GLU A 334 -29.96 -8.98 -30.51
N PRO A 335 -29.41 -7.89 -31.10
CA PRO A 335 -29.58 -6.54 -30.56
C PRO A 335 -30.87 -5.83 -31.00
N ALA A 336 -31.37 -4.95 -30.14
CA ALA A 336 -32.42 -3.98 -30.47
C ALA A 336 -31.87 -2.54 -30.35
N ALA A 337 -32.41 -1.64 -31.18
CA ALA A 337 -31.83 -0.32 -31.43
C ALA A 337 -32.06 0.71 -30.33
N CYS A 338 -31.25 1.77 -30.37
CA CYS A 338 -31.46 3.00 -29.62
C CYS A 338 -32.69 3.74 -30.16
N ASP A 339 -33.65 4.06 -29.29
CA ASP A 339 -34.62 5.12 -29.54
C ASP A 339 -34.86 5.96 -28.27
N LYS A 340 -35.23 7.22 -28.45
CA LYS A 340 -35.33 8.24 -27.40
C LYS A 340 -36.80 8.52 -27.09
N THR A 341 -37.28 8.15 -25.91
CA THR A 341 -38.36 8.87 -25.18
C THR A 341 -38.63 8.25 -23.81
N ALA A 342 -39.14 9.07 -22.88
CA ALA A 342 -39.83 8.73 -21.61
C ALA A 342 -39.27 7.56 -20.75
N GLY A 343 -38.70 7.89 -19.59
CA GLY A 343 -38.04 6.91 -18.72
C GLY A 343 -38.97 5.85 -18.11
N THR A 344 -38.51 4.60 -18.13
CA THR A 344 -39.03 3.50 -17.32
C THR A 344 -38.69 3.71 -15.83
N PRO A 345 -39.63 3.44 -14.88
CA PRO A 345 -39.36 3.56 -13.46
C PRO A 345 -38.33 2.52 -12.97
N LEU A 346 -37.56 2.89 -11.95
CA LEU A 346 -36.62 2.00 -11.27
C LEU A 346 -37.37 0.79 -10.65
N PRO A 347 -36.81 -0.43 -10.68
CA PRO A 347 -37.43 -1.60 -10.05
C PRO A 347 -37.62 -1.36 -8.54
N GLY A 348 -38.88 -1.37 -8.09
CA GLY A 348 -39.23 -1.23 -6.67
C GLY A 348 -40.13 -0.04 -6.32
N PHE A 349 -40.41 0.88 -7.25
CA PHE A 349 -41.38 1.97 -7.04
C PHE A 349 -42.68 1.74 -7.83
N SER A 350 -43.83 1.99 -7.19
CA SER A 350 -45.12 2.03 -7.89
C SER A 350 -45.24 3.28 -8.77
N PRO A 351 -46.10 3.28 -9.81
CA PRO A 351 -46.33 4.45 -10.66
C PRO A 351 -46.78 5.70 -9.88
N GLU A 352 -47.53 5.49 -8.79
CA GLU A 352 -48.04 6.55 -7.91
C GLU A 352 -46.92 7.19 -7.06
N GLN A 353 -46.00 6.37 -6.53
CA GLN A 353 -44.81 6.86 -5.82
C GLN A 353 -43.88 7.65 -6.76
N TRP A 354 -43.80 7.25 -8.03
CA TRP A 354 -43.01 7.96 -9.04
C TRP A 354 -43.62 9.34 -9.39
N GLN A 355 -44.95 9.42 -9.55
CA GLN A 355 -45.68 10.68 -9.69
C GLN A 355 -45.46 11.61 -8.49
N ALA A 356 -45.51 11.09 -7.27
CA ALA A 356 -45.26 11.87 -6.05
C ALA A 356 -43.82 12.44 -6.00
N LEU A 357 -42.81 11.67 -6.41
CA LEU A 357 -41.42 12.15 -6.50
C LEU A 357 -41.23 13.23 -7.57
N ILE A 358 -41.80 13.06 -8.77
CA ILE A 358 -41.74 14.09 -9.84
C ILE A 358 -42.40 15.40 -9.36
N THR A 359 -43.51 15.29 -8.64
CA THR A 359 -44.23 16.45 -8.08
C THR A 359 -43.43 17.13 -6.96
N ALA A 360 -42.74 16.37 -6.12
CA ALA A 360 -41.93 16.90 -5.02
C ALA A 360 -40.64 17.62 -5.47
N PHE A 361 -40.06 17.23 -6.61
CA PHE A 361 -38.82 17.82 -7.12
C PHE A 361 -39.00 18.84 -8.26
N GLY A 362 -40.18 18.89 -8.89
CA GLY A 362 -40.54 19.90 -9.88
C GLY A 362 -39.89 19.68 -11.26
N ASN A 363 -40.71 19.65 -12.32
CA ASN A 363 -40.20 19.52 -13.68
C ASN A 363 -39.62 20.87 -14.16
N PRO A 364 -38.36 20.94 -14.64
CA PRO A 364 -37.74 22.21 -15.02
C PRO A 364 -38.31 22.72 -16.35
N GLN A 365 -39.11 23.78 -16.30
CA GLN A 365 -39.37 24.57 -17.50
C GLN A 365 -38.15 25.44 -17.83
N SER A 366 -37.74 25.40 -19.08
CA SER A 366 -36.55 26.07 -19.60
C SER A 366 -36.68 27.59 -19.56
N SER A 367 -35.79 28.27 -18.85
CA SER A 367 -35.48 29.69 -19.08
C SER A 367 -33.97 29.88 -19.17
N SER A 368 -33.49 30.25 -20.37
CA SER A 368 -32.08 30.60 -20.60
C SER A 368 -31.73 31.87 -19.83
N GLY A 369 -30.98 31.76 -18.75
CA GLY A 369 -30.54 32.89 -17.93
C GLY A 369 -29.14 32.64 -17.35
N ARG A 370 -28.19 33.53 -17.67
CA ARG A 370 -26.85 33.53 -17.05
C ARG A 370 -26.98 33.76 -15.54
N MET A 371 -26.54 32.81 -14.72
CA MET A 371 -26.28 33.09 -13.31
C MET A 371 -24.89 33.70 -13.16
N ALA A 372 -24.83 35.03 -13.17
CA ALA A 372 -23.72 35.75 -12.57
C ALA A 372 -23.84 35.65 -11.03
N GLY A 373 -22.73 35.37 -10.35
CA GLY A 373 -22.69 35.45 -8.89
C GLY A 373 -22.80 36.91 -8.41
N PRO A 374 -23.28 37.15 -7.18
CA PRO A 374 -23.40 38.50 -6.64
C PRO A 374 -22.02 39.15 -6.50
N SER A 375 -21.84 40.30 -7.15
CA SER A 375 -20.72 41.21 -6.89
C SER A 375 -20.91 41.86 -5.52
N ILE A 376 -19.98 41.61 -4.60
CA ILE A 376 -19.88 42.37 -3.35
C ILE A 376 -19.23 43.71 -3.72
N GLU A 377 -20.00 44.79 -3.63
CA GLU A 377 -19.48 46.15 -3.75
C GLU A 377 -18.63 46.47 -2.52
N GLU A 378 -17.48 47.11 -2.73
CA GLU A 378 -16.58 47.54 -1.66
C GLU A 378 -17.25 48.69 -0.88
N ALA A 379 -17.51 48.48 0.41
CA ALA A 379 -18.00 49.52 1.30
C ALA A 379 -16.83 50.27 1.94
N ASP A 380 -16.80 51.59 1.73
CA ASP A 380 -15.82 52.51 2.31
C ASP A 380 -15.66 52.34 3.83
N TRP A 381 -14.41 52.17 4.27
CA TRP A 381 -14.02 52.36 5.68
C TRP A 381 -13.12 53.60 5.80
N ASN A 382 -13.76 54.75 5.99
CA ASN A 382 -13.15 55.95 6.55
C ASN A 382 -13.73 56.17 7.96
N GLY A 383 -12.87 56.16 8.98
CA GLY A 383 -13.25 56.30 10.40
C GLY A 383 -12.10 55.99 11.33
#